data_AF-A0AA89C5K6-F1
#
_entry.id   AF-A0AA89C5K6-F1
#
_cell.length_a   1.000
_cell.length_b   1.000
_cell.length_c   1.000
_cell.angle_alpha   90.00
_cell.angle_beta   90.00
_cell.angle_gamma   90.00
#
_symmetry.space_group_name_H-M   'P 1'
#
loop_
_entity.id
_entity.type
_entity.pdbx_description
1 polymer ?
#
loop_
_entity_poly.entity_id
_entity_poly.type
_entity_poly.pdbx_seq_one_letter_code
_entity_poly.pdbx_strand_id
1 'polypeptide(L)'
;MGRKPDNAQRRPRPIVAKFSRFKDRELVRRQAPKTLKGTNYWVQEHFPPEIEQRRKALYPVMRDERRKKNKVALVKDRLFVNGVEYAPPEIQGQSGTTAQRTSPSYRDRKRARTGSR
;
A
#
# COMPACT_ATOMS: atom_id res chain seq x y z
N MET A 1 17.70 10.91 -31.17
CA MET A 1 17.71 11.25 -29.73
C MET A 1 18.14 10.03 -28.94
N GLY A 2 19.35 10.03 -28.40
CA GLY A 2 19.95 8.88 -27.71
C GLY A 2 19.27 8.59 -26.37
N ARG A 3 19.01 7.31 -26.08
CA ARG A 3 18.65 6.84 -24.74
C ARG A 3 19.83 7.16 -23.81
N LYS A 4 19.56 7.86 -22.71
CA LYS A 4 20.57 8.14 -21.69
C LYS A 4 21.23 6.81 -21.29
N PRO A 5 22.57 6.73 -21.16
CA PRO A 5 23.21 5.51 -20.72
C PRO A 5 22.71 5.17 -19.32
N ASP A 6 22.21 3.95 -19.16
CA ASP A 6 21.59 3.42 -17.94
C ASP A 6 22.65 3.22 -16.85
N ASN A 7 23.24 4.30 -16.34
CA ASN A 7 24.12 4.26 -15.18
C ASN A 7 23.30 4.18 -13.88
N ALA A 8 22.23 3.36 -13.89
CA ALA A 8 21.31 3.10 -12.78
C ALA A 8 21.79 1.88 -11.96
N GLN A 9 22.97 2.03 -11.35
CA GLN A 9 23.47 1.30 -10.17
C GLN A 9 23.11 -0.20 -10.02
N ARG A 10 24.01 -1.11 -10.47
CA ARG A 10 24.37 -2.50 -10.00
C ARG A 10 23.38 -3.39 -9.20
N ARG A 11 22.11 -3.04 -9.03
CA ARG A 11 21.13 -3.76 -8.20
C ARG A 11 20.18 -4.53 -9.11
N PRO A 12 19.94 -5.82 -8.86
CA PRO A 12 18.96 -6.59 -9.61
C PRO A 12 17.57 -5.96 -9.57
N ARG A 13 16.80 -6.11 -10.65
CA ARG A 13 15.39 -5.67 -10.70
C ARG A 13 14.56 -6.48 -9.69
N PRO A 14 13.60 -5.85 -8.98
CA PRO A 14 12.72 -6.57 -8.08
C PRO A 14 11.81 -7.54 -8.86
N ILE A 15 11.53 -8.70 -8.27
CA ILE A 15 10.67 -9.75 -8.85
C ILE A 15 9.31 -9.70 -8.16
N VAL A 16 8.22 -9.74 -8.95
CA VAL A 16 6.85 -9.85 -8.43
C VAL A 16 6.33 -11.26 -8.66
N ALA A 17 6.16 -12.02 -7.57
CA ALA A 17 5.59 -13.36 -7.60
C ALA A 17 4.09 -13.32 -7.27
N LYS A 18 3.27 -14.02 -8.07
CA LYS A 18 1.84 -14.22 -7.81
C LYS A 18 1.62 -15.65 -7.31
N PHE A 19 0.86 -15.79 -6.24
CA PHE A 19 0.50 -17.07 -5.64
C PHE A 19 -0.96 -17.39 -5.92
N SER A 20 -1.27 -18.65 -6.23
CA SER A 20 -2.65 -19.10 -6.41
C SER A 20 -3.43 -19.14 -5.09
N ARG A 21 -2.75 -19.40 -3.97
CA ARG A 21 -3.37 -19.50 -2.64
C ARG A 21 -2.77 -18.49 -1.68
N PHE A 22 -3.64 -17.86 -0.87
CA PHE A 22 -3.22 -16.93 0.17
C PHE A 22 -2.32 -17.58 1.23
N LYS A 23 -2.64 -18.83 1.63
CA LYS A 23 -1.86 -19.56 2.63
C LYS A 23 -0.39 -19.74 2.22
N ASP A 24 -0.15 -20.04 0.95
CA ASP A 24 1.20 -20.27 0.42
C ASP A 24 1.99 -18.95 0.40
N ARG A 25 1.34 -17.86 -0.06
CA ARG A 25 1.90 -16.51 0.00
C ARG A 25 2.30 -16.12 1.42
N GLU A 26 1.42 -16.34 2.39
CA GLU A 26 1.65 -16.04 3.79
C GLU A 26 2.74 -16.89 4.43
N LEU A 27 2.81 -18.17 4.07
CA LEU A 27 3.87 -19.07 4.50
C LEU A 27 5.23 -18.55 4.04
N VAL A 28 5.37 -18.20 2.76
CA VAL A 28 6.60 -17.61 2.21
C VAL A 28 6.93 -16.30 2.91
N ARG A 29 5.96 -15.39 3.06
CA ARG A 29 6.15 -14.09 3.72
C ARG A 29 6.63 -14.23 5.16
N ARG A 30 6.07 -15.17 5.93
CA ARG A 30 6.42 -15.40 7.35
C ARG A 30 7.76 -16.11 7.51
N GLN A 31 8.11 -16.99 6.58
CA GLN A 31 9.34 -17.79 6.66
C GLN A 31 10.56 -17.04 6.09
N ALA A 32 10.36 -16.12 5.14
CA ALA A 32 11.44 -15.37 4.47
C ALA A 32 12.46 -14.72 5.43
N PRO A 33 12.09 -14.05 6.54
CA PRO A 33 13.07 -13.48 7.46
C PRO A 33 13.99 -14.53 8.11
N LYS A 34 13.53 -15.78 8.23
CA LYS A 34 14.31 -16.90 8.77
C LYS A 34 15.19 -17.54 7.70
N THR A 35 14.65 -17.79 6.51
CA THR A 35 15.36 -18.51 5.43
C THR A 35 16.32 -17.63 4.65
N LEU A 36 16.04 -16.33 4.52
CA LEU A 36 16.90 -15.37 3.83
C LEU A 36 17.84 -14.62 4.79
N LYS A 37 17.91 -15.05 6.05
CA LYS A 37 18.81 -14.46 7.05
C LYS A 37 20.26 -14.60 6.57
N GLY A 38 21.00 -13.50 6.57
CA GLY A 38 22.39 -13.46 6.09
C GLY A 38 22.53 -13.24 4.58
N THR A 39 21.42 -13.11 3.84
CA THR A 39 21.44 -12.72 2.43
C THR A 39 21.07 -11.25 2.26
N ASN A 40 21.34 -10.69 1.07
CA ASN A 40 20.96 -9.33 0.69
C ASN A 40 19.54 -9.25 0.10
N TYR A 41 18.71 -10.28 0.27
CA TYR A 41 17.38 -10.37 -0.30
C TYR A 41 16.31 -10.25 0.78
N TRP A 42 15.19 -9.61 0.43
CA TRP A 42 14.02 -9.48 1.29
C TRP A 42 12.75 -9.76 0.50
N VAL A 43 11.76 -10.33 1.19
CA VAL A 43 10.42 -10.55 0.65
C VAL A 43 9.48 -9.55 1.32
N GLN A 44 8.77 -8.79 0.51
CA GLN A 44 7.79 -7.81 0.94
C GLN A 44 6.47 -8.02 0.20
N GLU A 45 5.38 -7.60 0.83
CA GLU A 45 4.06 -7.61 0.19
C GLU A 45 3.95 -6.45 -0.79
N HIS A 46 3.39 -6.70 -1.97
CA HIS A 46 3.22 -5.68 -3.00
C HIS A 46 1.89 -4.95 -2.79
N PHE A 47 1.94 -3.73 -2.25
CA PHE A 47 0.75 -2.92 -2.02
C PHE A 47 0.48 -1.96 -3.20
N PRO A 48 -0.80 -1.56 -3.39
CA PRO A 48 -1.15 -0.41 -4.23
C PRO A 48 -0.38 0.87 -3.83
N PRO A 49 -0.14 1.79 -4.78
CA PRO A 49 0.70 2.97 -4.55
C PRO A 49 0.17 3.87 -3.42
N GLU A 50 -1.14 3.96 -3.24
CA GLU A 50 -1.77 4.78 -2.19
C GLU A 50 -1.46 4.25 -0.78
N ILE A 51 -1.31 2.92 -0.66
CA ILE A 51 -0.93 2.27 0.59
C ILE A 51 0.57 2.44 0.83
N GLU A 52 1.40 2.29 -0.21
CA GLU A 52 2.85 2.51 -0.12
C GLU A 52 3.19 3.94 0.30
N GLN A 53 2.50 4.94 -0.26
CA GLN A 53 2.69 6.35 0.11
C GLN A 53 2.40 6.59 1.59
N ARG A 54 1.26 6.09 2.10
CA ARG A 54 0.89 6.19 3.52
C ARG A 54 1.90 5.47 4.42
N ARG A 55 2.36 4.28 4.03
CA ARG A 55 3.44 3.57 4.74
C ARG A 55 4.73 4.38 4.78
N LYS A 56 5.08 5.03 3.69
CA LYS A 56 6.30 5.85 3.57
C LYS A 56 6.31 7.00 4.58
N ALA A 57 5.15 7.65 4.75
CA ALA A 57 4.98 8.72 5.73
C ALA A 57 5.15 8.25 7.18
N LEU A 58 4.90 6.97 7.47
CA LEU A 58 5.03 6.39 8.82
C LEU A 58 6.46 5.93 9.16
N TYR A 59 7.35 5.75 8.18
CA TYR A 59 8.71 5.27 8.42
C TYR A 59 9.58 6.17 9.32
N PRO A 60 9.53 7.52 9.24
CA PRO A 60 10.23 8.38 10.19
C PRO A 60 9.80 8.12 11.63
N VAL A 61 8.49 8.20 11.90
CA VAL A 61 7.89 7.95 13.22
C VAL A 61 8.24 6.55 13.73
N MET A 62 8.10 5.53 12.87
CA MET A 62 8.45 4.15 13.21
C MET A 62 9.93 4.01 13.64
N ARG A 63 10.86 4.70 12.96
CA ARG A 63 12.29 4.68 13.30
C ARG A 63 12.56 5.39 14.62
N ASP A 64 11.91 6.53 14.85
CA ASP A 64 12.05 7.29 16.10
C ASP A 64 11.53 6.52 17.31
N GLU A 65 10.34 5.93 17.20
CA GLU A 65 9.76 5.11 18.27
C GLU A 65 10.57 3.85 18.55
N ARG A 66 11.14 3.22 17.51
CA ARG A 66 12.05 2.08 17.68
C ARG A 66 13.35 2.49 18.39
N ARG A 67 13.89 3.69 18.10
CA ARG A 67 15.07 4.23 18.78
C ARG A 67 14.80 4.50 20.27
N LYS A 68 13.57 4.89 20.62
CA LYS A 68 13.10 5.02 22.00
C LYS A 68 12.85 3.68 22.72
N LYS A 69 13.15 2.54 22.06
CA LYS A 69 12.89 1.16 22.55
C LYS A 69 11.41 0.83 22.77
N ASN A 70 10.49 1.57 22.15
CA ASN A 70 9.07 1.23 22.17
C ASN A 70 8.77 0.02 21.27
N LYS A 71 7.71 -0.72 21.59
CA LYS A 71 7.23 -1.84 20.76
C LYS A 71 6.48 -1.27 19.56
N VAL A 72 7.01 -1.43 18.36
CA VAL A 72 6.44 -0.85 17.14
C VAL A 72 6.06 -1.93 16.14
N ALA A 73 4.84 -1.87 15.61
CA ALA A 73 4.35 -2.75 14.55
C ALA A 73 3.71 -1.93 13.42
N LEU A 74 4.16 -2.14 12.18
CA LEU A 74 3.55 -1.55 10.99
C LEU A 74 2.73 -2.62 10.27
N VAL A 75 1.41 -2.52 10.35
CA VAL A 75 0.47 -3.48 9.74
C VAL A 75 -0.23 -2.79 8.59
N LYS A 76 -0.01 -3.26 7.36
CA LYS A 76 -0.52 -2.63 6.12
C LYS A 76 -0.15 -1.13 6.08
N ASP A 77 -1.08 -0.21 6.29
CA ASP A 77 -0.93 1.24 6.27
C ASP A 77 -1.02 1.90 7.66
N ARG A 78 -1.01 1.10 8.74
CA ARG A 78 -1.22 1.58 10.11
C ARG A 78 -0.02 1.26 10.99
N LEU A 79 0.41 2.24 11.78
CA LEU A 79 1.50 2.11 12.74
C LEU A 79 0.91 1.91 14.14
N PHE A 80 1.39 0.91 14.87
CA PHE A 80 1.03 0.67 16.26
C PHE A 80 2.27 0.87 17.14
N VAL A 81 2.15 1.67 18.18
CA VAL A 81 3.19 1.94 19.19
C VAL A 81 2.67 1.47 20.53
N ASN A 82 3.38 0.53 21.15
CA ASN A 82 2.98 -0.12 22.41
C ASN A 82 1.55 -0.71 22.38
N GLY A 83 1.10 -1.16 21.20
CA GLY A 83 -0.23 -1.73 21.00
C GLY A 83 -1.33 -0.72 20.68
N VAL A 84 -1.03 0.58 20.74
CA VAL A 84 -1.98 1.66 20.42
C VAL A 84 -1.74 2.14 18.99
N GLU A 85 -2.82 2.31 18.22
CA GLU A 85 -2.73 2.86 16.85
C GLU A 85 -2.23 4.30 16.90
N TYR A 86 -1.13 4.57 16.19
CA TYR A 86 -0.63 5.92 15.98
C TYR A 86 -1.52 6.60 14.95
N ALA A 87 -2.40 7.47 15.42
CA ALA A 87 -3.11 8.42 14.57
C ALA A 87 -2.10 9.51 14.16
N PRO A 88 -1.73 9.63 12.87
CA PRO A 88 -0.96 10.78 12.43
C PRO A 88 -1.77 12.04 12.77
N PRO A 89 -1.15 13.10 13.31
CA PRO A 89 -1.83 14.38 13.44
C PRO A 89 -2.32 14.76 12.04
N GLU A 90 -3.63 14.96 11.89
CA GLU A 90 -4.25 15.26 10.60
C GLU A 90 -3.51 16.45 9.97
N ILE A 91 -2.75 16.19 8.92
CA ILE A 91 -2.34 17.27 8.03
C ILE A 91 -3.63 17.66 7.31
N GLN A 92 -4.25 18.75 7.78
CA GLN A 92 -5.41 19.38 7.15
C GLN A 92 -5.07 19.64 5.68
N GLY A 93 -5.57 18.79 4.79
CA GLY A 93 -5.19 18.86 3.38
C GLY A 93 -5.71 17.69 2.58
N GLN A 94 -6.91 17.87 2.05
CA GLN A 94 -7.58 17.05 1.03
C GLN A 94 -8.35 15.84 1.56
N SER A 95 -9.43 16.15 2.30
CA SER A 95 -10.71 15.51 2.05
C SER A 95 -10.96 15.54 0.53
N GLY A 96 -10.85 14.38 -0.12
CA GLY A 96 -11.50 14.19 -1.41
C GLY A 96 -12.99 14.37 -1.16
N THR A 97 -13.52 15.56 -1.42
CA THR A 97 -14.95 15.74 -1.61
C THR A 97 -15.35 14.77 -2.72
N THR A 98 -15.97 13.66 -2.35
CA THR A 98 -16.78 12.87 -3.26
C THR A 98 -17.88 13.79 -3.79
N ALA A 99 -17.58 14.52 -4.87
CA ALA A 99 -18.59 15.08 -5.73
C ALA A 99 -19.48 13.90 -6.12
N GLN A 100 -20.71 13.94 -5.60
CA GLN A 100 -21.74 12.96 -5.83
C GLN A 100 -21.96 12.84 -7.34
N ARG A 101 -21.32 11.86 -7.97
CA ARG A 101 -21.75 11.38 -9.29
C ARG A 101 -23.01 10.55 -9.05
N THR A 102 -24.13 11.22 -8.85
CA THR A 102 -25.45 10.59 -8.91
C THR A 102 -25.63 10.05 -10.32
N SER A 103 -25.33 8.76 -10.50
CA SER A 103 -25.73 8.04 -11.70
C SER A 103 -27.26 7.89 -11.65
N PRO A 104 -28.01 8.24 -12.71
CA PRO A 104 -29.45 8.10 -12.71
C PRO A 104 -29.86 6.67 -12.37
N SER A 105 -30.81 6.54 -11.44
CA SER A 105 -31.41 5.27 -11.06
C SER A 105 -31.93 4.53 -12.30
N TYR A 106 -31.81 3.20 -12.28
CA TYR A 106 -32.34 2.32 -13.35
C TYR A 106 -33.82 2.61 -13.67
N ARG A 107 -34.59 3.14 -12.71
CA ARG A 107 -36.00 3.53 -12.89
C ARG A 107 -36.18 4.76 -13.80
N ASP A 108 -35.28 5.74 -13.77
CA ASP A 108 -35.39 6.95 -14.60
C ASP A 108 -35.15 6.68 -16.08
N ARG A 109 -34.29 5.70 -16.40
CA ARG A 109 -33.91 5.38 -17.79
C ARG A 109 -35.05 4.73 -18.60
N LYS A 110 -36.05 4.14 -17.95
CA LYS A 110 -37.16 3.42 -18.61
C LYS A 110 -38.34 4.33 -19.01
N ARG A 111 -38.42 5.56 -18.50
CA ARG A 111 -39.51 6.49 -18.83
C ARG A 111 -39.28 7.26 -20.14
N ALA A 112 -38.03 7.35 -20.60
CA ALA A 112 -37.65 8.10 -21.80
C ALA A 112 -37.82 7.34 -23.13
N ARG A 113 -38.38 6.11 -23.13
CA ARG A 113 -38.43 5.24 -24.33
C ARG A 113 -39.84 4.89 -24.80
N THR A 114 -40.88 5.39 -24.15
CA THR A 114 -42.28 5.19 -24.51
C THR A 114 -42.95 6.54 -24.69
N GLY A 115 -42.73 7.17 -25.84
CA GLY A 115 -43.24 8.51 -26.13
C GLY A 115 -42.73 9.05 -27.46
N SER A 116 -42.98 8.33 -28.55
CA SER A 116 -43.09 8.96 -29.87
C SER A 116 -44.16 8.18 -30.61
N ARG A 117 -45.30 8.85 -30.76
CA ARG A 117 -46.36 8.54 -31.70
C ARG A 117 -46.09 9.33 -32.96
#